data_AF-A0A4Q1K465-F1
#
_entry.id   AF-A0A4Q1K465-F1
#
_cell.length_a   1.000
_cell.length_b   1.000
_cell.length_c   1.000
_cell.angle_alpha   90.00
_cell.angle_beta   90.00
_cell.angle_gamma   90.00
#
_symmetry.space_group_name_H-M   'P 1'
#
loop_
_entity.id
_entity.type
_entity.pdbx_description
1 polymer ?
#
loop_
_entity_poly.entity_id
_entity_poly.type
_entity_poly.pdbx_seq_one_letter_code
_entity_poly.pdbx_strand_id
1 'polypeptide(L)'
;MISANKLNQVLKQKTVDERSILISQLFLDAMNDWPTLNLKEPDEFIGKLKDEVGPSLTLNDLKLFSKRLNVVHDAWKIESLESIIKIYEVVGNENSPQQELEKILDSIIVTENKATGNSC
;
A
#
# COMPACT_ATOMS: atom_id res chain seq x y z
N MET A 1 -2.95 -12.92 -2.13
CA MET A 1 -2.79 -12.84 -0.67
C MET A 1 -1.44 -12.19 -0.39
N ILE A 2 -1.50 -10.91 -0.03
CA ILE A 2 -0.35 -10.05 0.29
C ILE A 2 -0.09 -10.25 1.78
N SER A 3 1.15 -10.59 2.15
CA SER A 3 1.51 -10.86 3.55
C SER A 3 2.66 -9.99 4.00
N ALA A 4 2.75 -9.74 5.31
CA ALA A 4 3.82 -8.91 5.88
C ALA A 4 5.20 -9.49 5.57
N ASN A 5 5.32 -10.82 5.56
CA ASN A 5 6.57 -11.51 5.22
C ASN A 5 7.02 -11.19 3.78
N LYS A 6 6.11 -11.20 2.81
CA LYS A 6 6.45 -10.88 1.40
C LYS A 6 6.95 -9.44 1.26
N LEU A 7 6.25 -8.47 1.84
CA LEU A 7 6.70 -7.06 1.82
C LEU A 7 8.08 -6.90 2.48
N ASN A 8 8.31 -7.57 3.60
CA ASN A 8 9.61 -7.55 4.28
C ASN A 8 10.72 -8.24 3.46
N GLN A 9 10.40 -9.20 2.60
CA GLN A 9 11.36 -9.81 1.68
C GLN A 9 11.80 -8.81 0.60
N VAL A 10 10.88 -8.01 0.07
CA VAL A 10 11.18 -6.92 -0.90
C VAL A 10 12.23 -5.98 -0.30
N LEU A 11 12.04 -5.55 0.95
CA LEU A 11 12.92 -4.60 1.63
C LEU A 11 14.34 -5.13 1.88
N LYS A 12 14.51 -6.45 1.99
CA LYS A 12 15.81 -7.07 2.36
C LYS A 12 16.66 -7.45 1.16
N GLN A 13 16.09 -7.47 -0.05
CA GLN A 13 16.79 -7.90 -1.25
C GLN A 13 17.63 -6.76 -1.86
N LYS A 14 18.93 -7.01 -2.06
CA LYS A 14 19.86 -6.03 -2.64
C LYS A 14 19.63 -5.73 -4.13
N THR A 15 18.84 -6.53 -4.83
CA THR A 15 18.64 -6.46 -6.29
C THR A 15 17.26 -5.96 -6.70
N VAL A 16 16.40 -5.63 -5.74
CA VAL A 16 15.07 -5.09 -6.00
C VAL A 16 15.19 -3.62 -6.42
N ASP A 17 14.34 -3.20 -7.35
CA ASP A 17 14.31 -1.81 -7.79
C ASP A 17 13.89 -0.87 -6.63
N GLU A 18 14.51 0.31 -6.56
CA GLU A 18 14.28 1.28 -5.47
C GLU A 18 12.81 1.67 -5.31
N ARG A 19 12.03 1.61 -6.40
CA ARG A 19 10.60 1.92 -6.40
C ARG A 19 9.80 0.84 -5.67
N SER A 20 10.06 -0.44 -5.90
CA SER A 20 9.39 -1.54 -5.17
C SER A 20 9.71 -1.52 -3.68
N ILE A 21 10.95 -1.18 -3.30
CA ILE A 21 11.35 -0.98 -1.89
C ILE A 21 10.54 0.17 -1.27
N LEU A 22 10.49 1.31 -1.95
CA LEU A 22 9.75 2.49 -1.47
C LEU A 22 8.25 2.22 -1.32
N ILE A 23 7.62 1.55 -2.28
CA ILE A 23 6.19 1.18 -2.19
C ILE A 23 5.93 0.27 -0.99
N SER A 24 6.81 -0.71 -0.76
CA SER A 24 6.67 -1.64 0.37
C SER A 24 6.80 -0.92 1.71
N GLN A 25 7.75 0.01 1.82
CA GLN A 25 7.95 0.81 3.02
C GLN A 25 6.74 1.70 3.31
N LEU A 26 6.28 2.46 2.30
CA LEU A 26 5.10 3.32 2.43
C LEU A 26 3.85 2.55 2.85
N PHE A 27 3.67 1.33 2.33
CA PHE A 27 2.53 0.50 2.71
C PHE A 27 2.61 0.02 4.17
N LEU A 28 3.80 -0.36 4.63
CA LEU A 28 4.00 -0.78 6.02
C LEU A 28 3.84 0.40 6.99
N ASP A 29 4.33 1.58 6.63
CA ASP A 29 4.14 2.80 7.41
C ASP A 29 2.65 3.14 7.53
N ALA A 30 1.92 3.09 6.41
CA ALA A 30 0.48 3.27 6.42
C ALA A 30 -0.24 2.30 7.37
N MET A 31 0.16 1.03 7.37
CA MET A 31 -0.44 0.02 8.24
C MET A 31 -0.15 0.30 9.72
N ASN A 32 1.05 0.78 10.05
CA ASN A 32 1.45 1.13 11.42
C ASN A 32 0.73 2.38 11.93
N ASP A 33 0.49 3.35 11.05
CA ASP A 33 -0.19 4.60 11.40
C ASP A 33 -1.70 4.41 11.53
N TRP A 34 -2.30 3.37 10.96
CA TRP A 34 -3.75 3.21 11.06
C TRP A 34 -4.20 2.85 12.50
N PRO A 35 -5.13 3.61 13.12
CA PRO A 35 -5.52 3.44 14.52
C PRO A 35 -6.40 2.21 14.74
N THR A 36 -5.83 1.01 14.65
CA THR A 36 -6.53 -0.24 14.96
C THR A 36 -5.66 -1.14 15.83
N LEU A 37 -6.20 -1.51 16.98
CA LEU A 37 -5.64 -2.55 17.84
C LEU A 37 -5.72 -3.88 17.08
N ASN A 38 -4.59 -4.33 16.50
CA ASN A 38 -4.32 -5.67 15.94
C ASN A 38 -4.28 -5.82 14.40
N LEU A 39 -4.04 -4.77 13.61
CA LEU A 39 -3.65 -4.98 12.22
C LEU A 39 -2.25 -5.59 12.18
N LYS A 40 -2.14 -6.86 11.76
CA LYS A 40 -0.85 -7.58 11.68
C LYS A 40 -0.51 -7.98 10.25
N GLU A 41 -1.52 -8.19 9.42
CA GLU A 41 -1.32 -8.60 8.04
C GLU A 41 -1.81 -7.53 7.03
N PRO A 42 -1.09 -7.31 5.92
CA PRO A 42 -1.48 -6.43 4.83
C PRO A 42 -2.90 -6.65 4.30
N ASP A 43 -3.32 -7.90 4.14
CA ASP A 43 -4.66 -8.20 3.64
C ASP A 43 -5.76 -7.82 4.66
N GLU A 44 -5.48 -7.89 5.97
CA GLU A 44 -6.39 -7.38 7.00
C GLU A 44 -6.51 -5.85 6.90
N PHE A 45 -5.39 -5.17 6.69
CA PHE A 45 -5.38 -3.72 6.52
C PHE A 45 -6.11 -3.28 5.25
N ILE A 46 -5.89 -3.96 4.12
CA ILE A 46 -6.65 -3.75 2.88
C ILE A 46 -8.14 -3.96 3.13
N GLY A 47 -8.52 -5.00 3.85
CA GLY A 47 -9.91 -5.24 4.25
C GLY A 47 -10.49 -4.06 5.02
N LYS A 48 -9.76 -3.51 6.00
CA LYS A 48 -10.20 -2.32 6.76
C LYS A 48 -10.31 -1.06 5.93
N LEU A 49 -9.37 -0.83 5.01
CA LEU A 49 -9.47 0.27 4.07
C LEU A 49 -10.72 0.12 3.19
N LYS A 50 -11.03 -1.09 2.71
CA LYS A 50 -12.24 -1.33 1.91
C LYS A 50 -13.51 -1.08 2.68
N ASP A 51 -13.56 -1.47 3.95
CA ASP A 51 -14.71 -1.26 4.83
C ASP A 51 -15.01 0.24 5.03
N GLU A 52 -13.97 1.08 5.15
CA GLU A 52 -14.14 2.52 5.44
C GLU A 52 -14.20 3.41 4.18
N VAL A 53 -13.36 3.13 3.19
CA VAL A 53 -13.18 3.94 1.97
C VAL A 53 -14.10 3.47 0.86
N GLY A 54 -14.23 2.15 0.69
CA GLY A 54 -14.92 1.49 -0.41
C GLY A 54 -14.08 0.42 -1.11
N PRO A 55 -14.71 -0.50 -1.85
CA PRO A 55 -14.09 -1.74 -2.30
C PRO A 55 -12.98 -1.57 -3.36
N SER A 56 -13.00 -0.47 -4.09
CA SER A 56 -12.09 -0.21 -5.22
C SER A 56 -10.75 0.38 -4.81
N LEU A 57 -10.68 1.07 -3.65
CA LEU A 57 -9.47 1.72 -3.14
C LEU A 57 -8.69 2.48 -4.21
N THR A 58 -9.36 3.18 -5.12
CA THR A 58 -8.66 3.98 -6.13
C THR A 58 -8.08 5.24 -5.52
N LEU A 59 -7.15 5.90 -6.23
CA LEU A 59 -6.62 7.20 -5.80
C LEU A 59 -7.72 8.23 -5.52
N ASN A 60 -8.78 8.23 -6.33
CA ASN A 60 -9.91 9.14 -6.12
C ASN A 60 -10.71 8.78 -4.88
N ASP A 61 -10.96 7.50 -4.62
CA ASP A 61 -11.69 7.05 -3.43
C ASP A 61 -10.93 7.46 -2.16
N LEU A 62 -9.63 7.22 -2.13
CA LEU A 62 -8.74 7.58 -1.02
C LEU A 62 -8.70 9.09 -0.78
N LYS A 63 -8.55 9.89 -1.85
CA LYS A 63 -8.56 11.36 -1.76
C LYS A 63 -9.92 11.90 -1.29
N LEU A 64 -11.03 11.31 -1.74
CA LEU A 64 -12.37 11.72 -1.32
C LEU A 64 -12.64 11.36 0.14
N PHE A 65 -12.17 10.20 0.60
CA PHE A 65 -12.27 9.79 1.98
C PHE A 65 -11.42 10.67 2.89
N SER A 66 -10.15 10.93 2.53
CA SER A 66 -9.25 11.82 3.28
C SER A 66 -9.84 13.22 3.51
N LYS A 67 -10.53 13.78 2.52
CA LYS A 67 -11.22 15.09 2.64
C LYS A 67 -12.37 15.11 3.66
N ARG A 68 -12.89 13.96 4.08
CA ARG A 68 -13.97 13.85 5.07
C ARG A 68 -13.45 13.69 6.50
N LEU A 69 -12.16 13.40 6.66
CA LEU A 69 -11.54 13.21 7.95
C LEU A 69 -11.31 14.53 8.66
N ASN A 70 -11.32 14.49 9.99
CA ASN A 70 -11.05 15.64 10.83
C ASN A 70 -9.66 15.50 11.45
N VAL A 71 -8.77 16.45 11.19
CA VAL A 71 -7.37 16.40 11.67
C VAL A 71 -7.24 16.26 13.20
N VAL A 72 -8.19 16.77 13.99
CA VAL A 72 -8.15 16.67 15.46
C VAL A 72 -8.46 15.25 15.95
N HIS A 73 -9.29 14.51 15.21
CA HIS A 73 -9.76 13.19 15.62
C HIS A 73 -9.12 12.04 14.82
N ASP A 74 -8.69 12.31 13.60
CA ASP A 74 -8.30 11.32 12.60
C ASP A 74 -6.85 11.51 12.12
N ALA A 75 -6.00 12.25 12.86
CA ALA A 75 -4.62 12.56 12.47
C ALA A 75 -3.86 11.34 11.94
N TRP A 76 -3.89 10.23 12.69
CA TRP A 76 -3.21 8.98 12.32
C TRP A 76 -3.80 8.30 11.06
N LYS A 77 -5.12 8.41 10.84
CA LYS A 77 -5.73 7.94 9.58
C LYS A 77 -5.28 8.81 8.41
N ILE A 78 -5.14 10.11 8.61
CA ILE A 78 -4.65 11.03 7.59
C ILE A 78 -3.21 10.69 7.22
N GLU A 79 -2.31 10.52 8.20
CA GLU A 79 -0.92 10.13 7.99
C GLU A 79 -0.82 8.78 7.25
N SER A 80 -1.62 7.80 7.66
CA SER A 80 -1.71 6.52 6.98
C SER A 80 -2.16 6.65 5.50
N LEU A 81 -3.20 7.45 5.24
CA LEU A 81 -3.69 7.68 3.87
C LEU A 81 -2.69 8.45 3.01
N GLU A 82 -1.94 9.39 3.58
CA GLU A 82 -0.89 10.11 2.87
C GLU A 82 0.19 9.14 2.37
N SER A 83 0.60 8.20 3.20
CA SER A 83 1.53 7.12 2.81
C SER A 83 0.96 6.26 1.67
N ILE A 84 -0.33 5.91 1.71
CA ILE A 84 -0.97 5.16 0.61
C ILE A 84 -1.06 6.01 -0.66
N ILE A 85 -1.46 7.28 -0.57
CA ILE A 85 -1.55 8.19 -1.71
C ILE A 85 -0.16 8.35 -2.35
N LYS A 86 0.91 8.40 -1.55
CA LYS A 86 2.29 8.45 -2.04
C LYS A 86 2.65 7.24 -2.90
N ILE A 87 2.13 6.04 -2.61
CA ILE A 87 2.33 4.86 -3.46
C ILE A 87 1.83 5.12 -4.88
N TYR A 88 0.67 5.76 -5.04
CA TYR A 88 0.13 6.10 -6.35
C TYR A 88 0.99 7.12 -7.11
N GLU A 89 1.58 8.08 -6.40
CA GLU A 89 2.52 9.04 -6.99
C GLU A 89 3.80 8.32 -7.46
N VAL A 90 4.33 7.41 -6.65
CA VAL A 90 5.56 6.66 -6.93
C VAL A 90 5.43 5.76 -8.16
N VAL A 91 4.26 5.14 -8.38
CA VAL A 91 4.01 4.36 -9.62
C VAL A 91 3.70 5.23 -10.84
N GLY A 92 3.61 6.55 -10.69
CA GLY A 92 3.28 7.47 -11.78
C GLY A 92 1.79 7.44 -12.18
N ASN A 93 0.91 7.07 -11.25
CA ASN A 93 -0.52 6.87 -11.52
C ASN A 93 -1.36 8.13 -11.60
N GLU A 94 -0.75 9.31 -11.66
CA GLU A 94 -1.48 10.57 -11.89
C GLU A 94 -2.35 10.50 -13.17
N ASN A 95 -2.01 9.59 -14.10
CA ASN A 95 -2.71 9.37 -15.38
C ASN A 95 -3.57 8.09 -15.46
N SER A 96 -3.63 7.24 -14.44
CA SER A 96 -4.54 6.06 -14.40
C SER A 96 -5.26 5.92 -13.05
N PRO A 97 -6.17 6.86 -12.73
CA PRO A 97 -6.82 6.93 -11.43
C PRO A 97 -7.73 5.74 -11.11
N GLN A 98 -7.97 4.81 -12.05
CA GLN A 98 -8.80 3.62 -11.84
C GLN A 98 -8.02 2.41 -11.31
N GLN A 99 -6.69 2.47 -11.21
CA GLN A 99 -5.93 1.32 -10.73
C GLN A 99 -6.17 1.09 -9.23
N GLU A 100 -6.52 -0.14 -8.88
CA GLU A 100 -6.76 -0.58 -7.50
C GLU A 100 -5.42 -0.79 -6.76
N LEU A 101 -5.41 -0.50 -5.46
CA LEU A 101 -4.22 -0.61 -4.60
C LEU A 101 -3.62 -2.02 -4.61
N GLU A 102 -4.47 -3.06 -4.51
CA GLU A 102 -4.04 -4.46 -4.54
C GLU A 102 -3.28 -4.81 -5.83
N LYS A 103 -3.70 -4.28 -6.98
CA LYS A 103 -3.02 -4.54 -8.26
C LYS A 103 -1.61 -3.95 -8.28
N ILE A 104 -1.40 -2.81 -7.63
CA ILE A 104 -0.07 -2.20 -7.47
C ILE A 104 0.79 -3.10 -6.59
N LEU A 105 0.26 -3.53 -5.44
CA LEU A 105 0.98 -4.39 -4.49
C LEU A 105 1.29 -5.78 -5.05
N ASP A 106 0.39 -6.38 -5.82
CA ASP A 106 0.66 -7.66 -6.50
C ASP A 106 1.76 -7.50 -7.56
N SER A 107 1.81 -6.37 -8.27
CA SER A 107 2.81 -6.14 -9.32
C SER A 107 4.24 -6.08 -8.78
N ILE A 108 4.45 -5.50 -7.59
CA ILE A 108 5.77 -5.45 -6.96
C ILE A 108 6.20 -6.85 -6.48
N ILE A 109 5.28 -7.66 -5.94
CA ILE A 109 5.55 -9.03 -5.46
C ILE A 109 5.85 -9.97 -6.64
N VAL A 110 5.17 -9.81 -7.78
CA VAL A 110 5.38 -10.66 -8.96
C VAL A 110 6.74 -10.37 -9.64
N THR A 111 7.21 -9.12 -9.58
CA THR A 111 8.52 -8.73 -10.14
C THR A 111 9.66 -9.48 -9.43
N GLU A 112 9.47 -9.88 -8.17
CA GLU A 112 10.43 -10.67 -7.38
C GLU A 112 10.55 -12.14 -7.84
N ASN A 113 9.45 -12.77 -8.23
CA ASN A 113 9.47 -14.17 -8.71
C ASN A 113 10.23 -14.32 -10.03
N LYS A 114 10.31 -13.26 -10.84
CA LYS A 114 11.11 -13.25 -12.07
C LYS A 114 12.58 -12.95 -11.82
N ALA A 115 12.91 -12.13 -10.81
CA ALA A 115 14.30 -11.84 -10.44
C ALA A 115 14.98 -13.01 -9.70
N THR A 116 14.21 -13.83 -8.98
CA THR A 116 14.69 -15.06 -8.32
C THR A 116 14.56 -16.32 -9.19
N GLY A 117 13.72 -16.26 -10.23
CA GLY A 117 13.57 -17.28 -11.26
C GLY A 117 14.70 -17.29 -12.27
N ASN A 118 15.93 -17.47 -11.79
CA ASN A 118 17.05 -17.90 -12.63
C ASN A 118 17.73 -19.08 -11.94
N SER A 119 17.07 -20.24 -11.99
CA SER A 119 17.71 -21.56 -11.95
C SER A 119 16.72 -22.64 -12.41
N CYS A 120 17.06 -23.20 -13.56
CA CYS A 120 16.49 -24.35 -14.30
C CYS A 120 15.38 -24.03 -15.30
#